data_AF-A0A6G6K032-F1
#
_entry.id   AF-A0A6G6K032-F1
#
_cell.length_a   1.000
_cell.length_b   1.000
_cell.length_c   1.000
_cell.angle_alpha   90.00
_cell.angle_beta   90.00
_cell.angle_gamma   90.00
#
_symmetry.space_group_name_H-M   'P 1'
#
loop_
_entity.id
_entity.type
_entity.pdbx_description
1 polymer ?
#
loop_
_entity_poly.entity_id
_entity_poly.type
_entity_poly.pdbx_seq_one_letter_code
_entity_poly.pdbx_strand_id
1 'polypeptide(L)'
;MNPRLVRNFLLVGGSILLGIGILLGLLFLAGPIVYQGINDGEWGRISHTGRFSAHEELQWTDWQENDGSITPFSGFQPEVEKPKFAQFRRGDVHGFLFNFTVYEGRGVNSESNATFPALGPHWGASYNSIWAIPAIALGIAGIFASRYVRPAHSPPHLPNPTAETT
;
A
#
# COMPACT_ATOMS: atom_id res chain seq x y z
N MET A 1 5.71 42.63 -12.38
CA MET A 1 5.73 41.62 -11.29
C MET A 1 7.13 41.61 -10.69
N ASN A 2 7.28 41.76 -9.37
CA ASN A 2 8.60 41.93 -8.75
C ASN A 2 9.41 40.61 -8.80
N PRO A 3 10.57 40.56 -9.47
CA PRO A 3 11.32 39.31 -9.68
C PRO A 3 11.76 38.64 -8.37
N ARG A 4 11.91 39.42 -7.29
CA ARG A 4 12.23 38.88 -5.95
C ARG A 4 11.05 38.13 -5.32
N LEU A 5 9.83 38.59 -5.56
CA LEU A 5 8.60 37.91 -5.11
C LEU A 5 8.41 36.59 -5.86
N VAL A 6 8.64 36.58 -7.17
CA VAL A 6 8.56 35.36 -8.00
C VAL A 6 9.62 34.33 -7.57
N ARG A 7 10.86 34.76 -7.32
CA ARG A 7 11.94 33.89 -6.82
C ARG A 7 11.61 33.28 -5.47
N ASN A 8 11.13 34.08 -4.52
CA ASN A 8 10.78 33.59 -3.19
C ASN A 8 9.58 32.64 -3.23
N PHE A 9 8.60 32.90 -4.09
CA PHE A 9 7.45 32.01 -4.29
C PHE A 9 7.87 30.67 -4.90
N LEU A 10 8.80 30.67 -5.86
CA LEU A 10 9.36 29.44 -6.44
C LEU A 10 10.24 28.66 -5.46
N LEU A 11 11.02 29.34 -4.61
CA LEU A 11 11.85 28.68 -3.61
C LEU A 11 11.00 28.06 -2.49
N VAL A 12 10.02 28.79 -1.97
CA VAL A 12 9.11 28.29 -0.92
C VAL A 12 8.18 27.21 -1.47
N GLY A 13 7.57 27.44 -2.64
CA GLY A 13 6.72 26.45 -3.31
C GLY A 13 7.49 25.20 -3.71
N GLY A 14 8.72 25.36 -4.22
CA GLY A 14 9.60 24.26 -4.59
C GLY A 14 10.06 23.43 -3.40
N SER A 15 10.37 24.07 -2.27
CA SER A 15 10.77 23.36 -1.04
C SER A 15 9.60 22.65 -0.35
N ILE A 16 8.38 23.23 -0.41
CA ILE A 16 7.16 22.54 0.05
C ILE A 16 6.87 21.31 -0.82
N LEU A 17 6.93 21.46 -2.15
CA LEU A 17 6.73 20.34 -3.08
C LEU A 17 7.77 19.24 -2.91
N LEU A 18 9.04 19.61 -2.70
CA LEU A 18 10.12 18.66 -2.41
C LEU A 18 9.88 17.94 -1.09
N GLY A 19 9.49 18.67 -0.04
CA GLY A 19 9.19 18.11 1.28
C GLY A 19 8.04 17.11 1.23
N ILE A 20 6.95 17.46 0.53
CA ILE A 20 5.80 16.57 0.31
C ILE A 20 6.23 15.35 -0.53
N GLY A 21 7.04 15.55 -1.57
CA GLY A 21 7.55 14.46 -2.41
C GLY A 21 8.39 13.45 -1.64
N ILE A 22 9.29 13.91 -0.76
CA ILE A 22 10.11 13.05 0.09
C ILE A 22 9.23 12.28 1.08
N LEU A 23 8.28 12.96 1.74
CA LEU A 23 7.33 12.33 2.68
C LEU A 23 6.49 11.25 2.01
N LEU A 24 5.93 11.54 0.83
CA LEU A 24 5.19 10.55 0.05
C LEU A 24 6.11 9.41 -0.39
N GLY A 25 7.31 9.70 -0.88
CA GLY A 25 8.28 8.67 -1.26
C GLY A 25 8.62 7.71 -0.10
N LEU A 26 8.83 8.24 1.10
CA LEU A 26 9.04 7.43 2.30
C LEU A 26 7.80 6.62 2.69
N LEU A 27 6.59 7.20 2.57
CA LEU A 27 5.33 6.49 2.81
C LEU A 27 5.13 5.33 1.83
N PHE A 28 5.48 5.50 0.55
CA PHE A 28 5.42 4.42 -0.45
C PHE A 28 6.52 3.38 -0.30
N LEU A 29 7.70 3.76 0.20
CA LEU A 29 8.77 2.82 0.56
C LEU A 29 8.42 1.99 1.79
N ALA A 30 7.76 2.60 2.77
CA ALA A 30 7.33 1.93 4.00
C ALA A 30 6.02 1.15 3.82
N GLY A 31 5.17 1.54 2.86
CA GLY A 31 3.85 0.95 2.73
C GLY A 31 3.82 -0.56 2.45
N PRO A 32 4.81 -1.21 1.80
CA PRO A 32 4.87 -2.67 1.76
C PRO A 32 4.99 -3.32 3.12
N ILE A 33 5.85 -2.74 3.98
CA ILE A 33 6.04 -3.21 5.36
C ILE A 33 4.76 -3.00 6.17
N VAL A 34 4.09 -1.86 5.98
CA VAL A 34 2.86 -1.52 6.69
C VAL A 34 1.71 -2.46 6.30
N TYR A 35 1.46 -2.67 5.00
CA TYR A 35 0.36 -3.56 4.60
C TYR A 35 0.65 -5.02 4.97
N GLN A 36 1.92 -5.44 4.94
CA GLN A 36 2.32 -6.79 5.32
C GLN A 36 2.09 -7.02 6.82
N GLY A 37 2.43 -6.04 7.67
CA GLY A 37 2.11 -6.10 9.11
C GLY A 37 0.61 -6.14 9.41
N ILE A 38 -0.21 -5.41 8.64
CA ILE A 38 -1.68 -5.48 8.74
C ILE A 38 -2.17 -6.88 8.37
N ASN A 39 -1.66 -7.45 7.27
CA ASN A 39 -2.01 -8.79 6.81
C ASN A 39 -1.62 -9.87 7.81
N ASP A 40 -0.41 -9.79 8.37
CA ASP A 40 0.08 -10.76 9.36
C ASP A 40 -0.74 -10.67 10.65
N GLY A 41 -1.08 -9.45 11.09
CA GLY A 41 -1.94 -9.23 12.25
C GLY A 41 -3.35 -9.80 12.05
N GLU A 42 -3.95 -9.55 10.89
CA GLU A 42 -5.28 -10.08 10.56
C GLU A 42 -5.25 -11.60 10.42
N TRP A 43 -4.24 -12.15 9.74
CA TRP A 43 -4.04 -13.58 9.61
C TRP A 43 -3.94 -14.26 10.98
N GLY A 44 -3.12 -13.68 11.87
CA GLY A 44 -2.96 -14.14 13.24
C GLY A 44 -4.30 -14.13 13.98
N ARG A 45 -5.07 -13.04 13.89
CA ARG A 45 -6.38 -12.94 14.55
C ARG A 45 -7.38 -13.97 14.03
N ILE A 46 -7.51 -14.12 12.71
CA ILE A 46 -8.41 -15.10 12.10
C ILE A 46 -8.02 -16.52 12.55
N SER A 47 -6.71 -16.81 12.60
CA SER A 47 -6.21 -18.11 13.05
C SER A 47 -6.57 -18.43 14.51
N HIS A 48 -6.64 -17.43 15.39
CA HIS A 48 -6.97 -17.63 16.81
C HIS A 48 -8.47 -17.56 17.11
N THR A 49 -9.22 -16.72 16.39
CA THR A 49 -10.61 -16.38 16.74
C THR A 49 -11.64 -16.86 15.72
N GLY A 50 -11.20 -17.26 14.53
CA GLY A 50 -12.07 -17.58 13.40
C GLY A 50 -12.83 -16.36 12.85
N ARG A 51 -12.49 -15.13 13.26
CA ARG A 51 -13.21 -13.90 12.90
C ARG A 51 -12.27 -12.80 12.43
N PHE A 52 -12.78 -11.97 11.53
CA PHE A 52 -12.13 -10.75 11.07
C PHE A 52 -12.11 -9.68 12.17
N SER A 53 -11.12 -8.79 12.15
CA SER A 53 -11.01 -7.70 13.13
C SER A 53 -12.13 -6.68 13.04
N ALA A 54 -12.50 -6.30 11.81
CA ALA A 54 -13.45 -5.24 11.53
C ALA A 54 -14.70 -5.79 10.81
N HIS A 55 -15.22 -6.94 11.24
CA HIS A 55 -16.31 -7.64 10.54
C HIS A 55 -17.53 -6.76 10.24
N GLU A 56 -17.88 -5.90 11.21
CA GLU A 56 -19.03 -5.00 11.15
C GLU A 56 -18.81 -3.76 10.26
N GLU A 57 -17.55 -3.40 10.00
CA GLU A 57 -17.18 -2.23 9.19
C GLU A 57 -17.02 -2.58 7.70
N LEU A 58 -17.03 -3.87 7.37
CA LEU A 58 -16.87 -4.36 6.01
C LEU A 58 -18.12 -4.11 5.17
N GLN A 59 -17.90 -3.60 3.96
CA GLN A 59 -18.93 -3.53 2.93
C GLN A 59 -19.00 -4.89 2.25
N TRP A 60 -19.99 -5.69 2.64
CA TRP A 60 -20.20 -7.02 2.12
C TRP A 60 -20.94 -6.98 0.78
N THR A 61 -20.41 -7.72 -0.18
CA THR A 61 -21.13 -8.08 -1.41
C THR A 61 -22.19 -9.15 -1.13
N ASP A 62 -23.10 -9.32 -2.09
CA ASP A 62 -24.04 -10.44 -2.07
C ASP A 62 -23.31 -11.78 -2.15
N TRP A 63 -23.97 -12.83 -1.64
CA TRP A 63 -23.46 -14.19 -1.73
C TRP A 63 -23.45 -14.69 -3.18
N GLN A 64 -22.30 -15.19 -3.61
CA GLN A 64 -22.04 -15.71 -4.96
C GLN A 64 -21.62 -17.17 -4.89
N GLU A 65 -21.87 -17.94 -5.95
CA GLU A 65 -21.41 -19.33 -6.03
C GLU A 65 -19.89 -19.39 -6.14
N ASN A 66 -19.28 -20.35 -5.44
CA ASN A 66 -17.83 -20.55 -5.56
C ASN A 66 -17.49 -21.38 -6.80
N ASP A 67 -16.79 -20.75 -7.73
CA ASP A 67 -16.21 -21.39 -8.91
C ASP A 67 -14.89 -22.14 -8.62
N GLY A 68 -14.44 -22.12 -7.36
CA GLY A 68 -13.18 -22.72 -6.90
C GLY A 68 -12.06 -21.70 -6.70
N SER A 69 -12.28 -20.42 -7.02
CA SER A 69 -11.31 -19.34 -6.75
C SER A 69 -11.14 -19.04 -5.26
N ILE A 70 -12.12 -19.40 -4.43
CA ILE A 70 -12.12 -19.17 -2.99
C ILE A 70 -11.89 -20.49 -2.24
N THR A 71 -11.01 -20.45 -1.25
CA THR A 71 -10.69 -21.60 -0.41
C THR A 71 -10.95 -21.29 1.07
N PRO A 72 -11.33 -22.28 1.90
CA PRO A 72 -11.42 -22.07 3.34
C PRO A 72 -10.09 -21.60 3.93
N PHE A 73 -10.15 -20.72 4.93
CA PHE A 73 -8.95 -20.27 5.63
C PHE A 73 -8.28 -21.44 6.37
N SER A 74 -6.99 -21.67 6.12
CA SER A 74 -6.27 -22.89 6.54
C SER A 74 -6.02 -23.01 8.05
N GLY A 75 -6.12 -21.91 8.81
CA GLY A 75 -6.05 -21.91 10.27
C GLY A 75 -7.35 -22.29 10.99
N PHE A 76 -8.47 -22.36 10.26
CA PHE A 76 -9.77 -22.73 10.80
C PHE A 76 -10.09 -24.15 10.34
N GLN A 77 -10.00 -25.14 11.25
CA GLN A 77 -10.60 -26.45 11.00
C GLN A 77 -12.08 -26.35 11.36
N PRO A 78 -13.02 -26.35 10.39
CA PRO A 78 -14.40 -26.64 10.75
C PRO A 78 -14.41 -28.04 11.36
N GLU A 79 -14.87 -28.17 12.61
CA GLU A 79 -15.09 -29.46 13.30
C GLU A 79 -16.05 -30.39 12.54
N VAL A 80 -16.68 -29.89 11.48
CA VAL A 80 -17.70 -30.56 10.70
C VAL A 80 -17.17 -30.77 9.28
N GLU A 81 -17.17 -32.03 8.86
CA GLU A 81 -17.00 -32.56 7.50
C GLU A 81 -17.09 -31.46 6.43
N LYS A 82 -15.96 -31.13 5.78
CA LYS A 82 -15.80 -30.01 4.81
C LYS A 82 -17.11 -29.79 4.05
N PRO A 83 -17.94 -28.81 4.46
CA PRO A 83 -19.17 -28.55 3.72
C PRO A 83 -18.71 -28.22 2.30
N LYS A 84 -19.41 -28.76 1.29
CA LYS A 84 -19.21 -28.31 -0.09
C LYS A 84 -19.29 -26.80 -0.05
N PHE A 85 -18.15 -26.13 -0.21
CA PHE A 85 -18.04 -24.69 -0.16
C PHE A 85 -18.85 -24.19 -1.34
N ALA A 86 -20.07 -23.77 -1.07
CA ALA A 86 -21.05 -23.55 -2.12
C ALA A 86 -21.14 -22.08 -2.48
N GLN A 87 -20.98 -21.18 -1.50
CA GLN A 87 -21.05 -19.75 -1.73
C GLN A 87 -20.03 -18.96 -0.92
N PHE A 88 -19.63 -17.82 -1.48
CA PHE A 88 -18.79 -16.83 -0.81
C PHE A 88 -19.36 -15.43 -0.95
N ARG A 89 -18.86 -14.51 -0.11
CA ARG A 89 -18.99 -13.08 -0.32
C ARG A 89 -17.65 -12.40 -0.04
N ARG A 90 -17.42 -11.29 -0.72
CA ARG A 90 -16.28 -10.39 -0.51
C ARG A 90 -16.68 -9.25 0.42
N GLY A 91 -15.85 -8.95 1.41
CA GLY A 91 -15.97 -7.78 2.26
C GLY A 91 -14.82 -6.82 1.96
N ASP A 92 -15.14 -5.56 1.68
CA ASP A 92 -14.15 -4.53 1.40
C ASP A 92 -14.21 -3.39 2.43
N VAL A 93 -13.03 -2.88 2.81
CA VAL A 93 -12.86 -1.63 3.55
C VAL A 93 -11.97 -0.71 2.71
N HIS A 94 -12.46 0.51 2.47
CA HIS A 94 -11.73 1.52 1.72
C HIS A 94 -11.14 2.56 2.67
N GLY A 95 -9.83 2.46 2.91
CA GLY A 95 -9.08 3.43 3.68
C GLY A 95 -8.46 4.52 2.79
N PHE A 96 -7.89 5.53 3.44
CA PHE A 96 -7.22 6.63 2.75
C PHE A 96 -6.00 6.13 1.95
N LEU A 97 -5.05 5.42 2.57
CA LEU A 97 -3.85 4.90 1.90
C LEU A 97 -3.98 3.46 1.42
N PHE A 98 -4.76 2.64 2.14
CA PHE A 98 -4.87 1.20 1.90
C PHE A 98 -6.34 0.80 1.81
N ASN A 99 -6.62 -0.12 0.90
CA ASN A 99 -7.85 -0.89 0.89
C ASN A 99 -7.59 -2.22 1.60
N PHE A 100 -8.63 -2.82 2.16
CA PHE A 100 -8.57 -4.16 2.74
C PHE A 100 -9.70 -5.01 2.18
N THR A 101 -9.37 -6.20 1.70
CA THR A 101 -10.32 -7.14 1.09
C THR A 101 -10.27 -8.47 1.83
N VAL A 102 -11.43 -8.98 2.22
CA VAL A 102 -11.58 -10.31 2.86
C VAL A 102 -12.69 -11.12 2.22
N TYR A 103 -12.72 -12.42 2.51
CA TYR A 103 -13.68 -13.36 1.96
C TYR A 103 -14.33 -14.16 3.07
N GLU A 104 -15.64 -14.36 2.97
CA GLU A 104 -16.38 -15.30 3.81
C GLU A 104 -17.00 -16.39 2.95
N GLY A 105 -16.91 -17.63 3.44
CA GLY A 105 -17.64 -18.77 2.89
C GLY A 105 -18.87 -19.10 3.70
N ARG A 106 -19.87 -19.71 3.07
CA ARG A 106 -20.98 -20.39 3.75
C ARG A 106 -21.29 -21.73 3.09
N GLY A 107 -21.65 -22.71 3.92
CA GLY A 107 -22.23 -23.97 3.45
C GLY A 107 -23.70 -23.80 3.07
N VAL A 108 -24.17 -24.52 2.05
CA VAL A 108 -25.58 -24.47 1.59
C VAL A 108 -26.41 -25.67 2.08
N ASN A 109 -25.77 -26.66 2.73
CA ASN A 109 -26.41 -27.96 3.05
C ASN A 109 -26.68 -28.23 4.54
N SER A 110 -26.43 -27.29 5.45
CA SER A 110 -26.71 -27.46 6.88
C SER A 110 -27.75 -26.44 7.33
N GLU A 111 -28.69 -26.86 8.19
CA GLU A 111 -29.71 -26.02 8.83
C GLU A 111 -29.12 -24.81 9.59
N SER A 112 -27.80 -24.76 9.76
CA SER A 112 -27.05 -23.57 10.13
C SER A 112 -26.42 -22.90 8.90
N ASN A 113 -26.79 -21.63 8.67
CA ASN A 113 -26.06 -20.69 7.80
C ASN A 113 -24.69 -20.34 8.42
N ALA A 114 -23.89 -21.34 8.78
CA ALA A 114 -22.60 -21.13 9.40
C ALA A 114 -21.65 -20.50 8.37
N THR A 115 -21.18 -19.30 8.69
CA THR A 115 -20.16 -18.60 7.92
C THR A 115 -18.77 -18.89 8.48
N PHE A 116 -17.77 -18.86 7.62
CA PHE A 116 -16.38 -19.06 8.02
C PHE A 116 -15.45 -18.19 7.18
N PRO A 117 -14.28 -17.82 7.72
CA PRO A 117 -13.30 -17.04 6.99
C PRO A 117 -12.74 -17.84 5.81
N ALA A 118 -12.51 -17.15 4.70
CA ALA A 118 -12.02 -17.72 3.46
C ALA A 118 -10.89 -16.86 2.86
N LEU A 119 -10.17 -17.46 1.92
CA LEU A 119 -9.07 -16.87 1.17
C LEU A 119 -9.44 -16.84 -0.31
N GLY A 120 -9.27 -15.69 -0.94
CA GLY A 120 -9.57 -15.47 -2.34
C GLY A 120 -8.51 -14.62 -3.04
N PRO A 121 -8.67 -14.39 -4.36
CA PRO A 121 -7.84 -13.46 -5.10
C PRO A 121 -7.84 -12.10 -4.42
N HIS A 122 -6.70 -11.45 -4.26
CA HIS A 122 -6.60 -10.12 -3.62
C HIS A 122 -6.97 -10.06 -2.13
N TRP A 123 -6.93 -11.18 -1.40
CA TRP A 123 -7.06 -11.16 0.05
C TRP A 123 -6.00 -10.26 0.71
N GLY A 124 -6.43 -9.47 1.70
CA GLY A 124 -5.60 -8.62 2.53
C GLY A 124 -5.57 -7.15 2.10
N ALA A 125 -4.60 -6.45 2.65
CA ALA A 125 -4.32 -5.05 2.45
C ALA A 125 -3.66 -4.81 1.09
N SER A 126 -4.13 -3.79 0.38
CA SER A 126 -3.57 -3.33 -0.89
C SER A 126 -3.52 -1.81 -0.93
N TYR A 127 -2.65 -1.24 -1.76
CA TYR A 127 -2.63 0.21 -1.93
C TYR A 127 -3.93 0.72 -2.54
N ASN A 128 -4.41 1.83 -2.02
CA ASN A 128 -5.47 2.56 -2.69
C ASN A 128 -4.92 3.16 -3.99
N SER A 129 -5.48 2.70 -5.12
CA SER A 129 -5.03 3.02 -6.48
C SER A 129 -5.02 4.52 -6.80
N ILE A 130 -5.86 5.31 -6.12
CA ILE A 130 -5.91 6.77 -6.25
C ILE A 130 -4.55 7.40 -5.91
N TRP A 131 -3.83 6.85 -4.93
CA TRP A 131 -2.54 7.37 -4.48
C TRP A 131 -1.34 6.76 -5.20
N ALA A 132 -1.51 5.60 -5.83
CA ALA A 132 -0.45 5.00 -6.64
C ALA A 132 -0.03 5.90 -7.83
N ILE A 133 -0.99 6.63 -8.43
CA ILE A 133 -0.75 7.52 -9.58
C ILE A 133 0.15 8.72 -9.22
N PRO A 134 -0.16 9.55 -8.20
CA PRO A 134 0.71 10.65 -7.82
C PRO A 134 2.08 10.17 -7.32
N ALA A 135 2.17 8.99 -6.70
CA ALA A 135 3.46 8.39 -6.30
C ALA A 135 4.38 8.16 -7.50
N ILE A 136 3.84 7.52 -8.55
CA ILE A 136 4.57 7.24 -9.79
C ILE A 136 4.98 8.55 -10.47
N ALA A 137 4.06 9.52 -10.53
CA ALA A 137 4.34 10.84 -11.10
C ALA A 137 5.47 11.58 -10.36
N LEU A 138 5.48 11.53 -9.02
CA LEU A 138 6.54 12.13 -8.20
C LEU A 138 7.87 11.40 -8.34
N GLY A 139 7.87 10.07 -8.42
CA GLY A 139 9.08 9.28 -8.67
C GLY A 139 9.73 9.63 -10.01
N ILE A 140 8.92 9.73 -11.07
CA ILE A 140 9.38 10.14 -12.40
C ILE A 140 9.92 11.59 -12.34
N ALA A 141 9.20 12.51 -11.72
CA ALA A 141 9.65 13.90 -11.57
C ALA A 141 10.98 14.00 -10.80
N GLY A 142 11.18 13.19 -9.76
CA GLY A 142 12.43 13.10 -9.00
C GLY A 142 13.61 12.59 -9.83
N ILE A 143 13.39 11.59 -10.68
CA ILE A 143 14.41 11.08 -11.61
C ILE A 143 14.83 12.20 -12.58
N PHE A 144 13.88 12.93 -13.17
CA PHE A 144 14.20 14.06 -14.03
C PHE A 144 14.94 15.16 -13.27
N ALA A 145 14.48 15.54 -12.08
CA ALA A 145 15.13 16.55 -11.26
C ALA A 145 16.59 16.18 -10.91
N SER A 146 16.86 14.93 -10.57
CA SER A 146 18.22 14.45 -10.26
C SER A 146 19.19 14.58 -11.43
N ARG A 147 18.70 14.49 -12.68
CA ARG A 147 19.51 14.69 -13.89
C ARG A 147 19.91 16.15 -14.12
N TYR A 148 19.16 17.10 -13.56
CA TYR A 148 19.43 18.54 -13.68
C TYR A 148 20.27 19.11 -12.51
N VAL A 149 20.39 18.38 -11.39
CA VAL A 149 21.29 18.73 -10.30
C VAL A 149 22.69 18.19 -10.62
N ARG A 150 23.51 18.98 -11.35
CA ARG A 150 24.95 18.69 -11.45
C ARG A 150 25.56 18.76 -10.05
N PRO A 151 26.44 17.82 -9.66
CA PRO A 151 27.23 17.98 -8.44
C PRO A 151 28.10 19.23 -8.59
N ALA A 152 27.80 20.25 -7.81
CA ALA A 152 28.55 21.50 -7.78
C ALA A 152 29.87 21.31 -7.00
N HIS A 153 30.69 20.35 -7.36
CA HIS A 153 32.03 20.16 -6.80
C HIS A 153 33.04 20.04 -7.94
N SER A 154 33.48 21.20 -8.46
CA SER A 154 34.79 21.29 -9.09
C SER A 154 35.83 21.40 -7.97
N PRO A 155 36.87 20.55 -7.92
CA PRO A 155 37.93 20.72 -6.93
C PRO A 155 38.67 22.05 -7.19
N PRO A 156 39.14 22.75 -6.15
CA PRO A 156 39.92 23.96 -6.34
C PRO A 156 41.23 23.60 -7.05
N HIS A 157 41.42 24.12 -8.27
CA HIS A 157 42.75 24.19 -8.87
C HIS A 157 43.61 25.11 -7.99
N LEU A 158 44.56 24.52 -7.27
CA LEU A 158 45.64 25.29 -6.66
C LEU A 158 46.50 25.90 -7.78
N PRO A 159 46.84 27.20 -7.72
CA PRO A 159 47.78 27.78 -8.67
C PRO A 159 49.17 27.17 -8.45
N ASN A 160 49.81 26.74 -9.53
CA ASN A 160 51.20 26.32 -9.56
C ASN A 160 52.07 27.57 -9.34
N PRO A 161 52.85 27.68 -8.24
CA PRO A 161 53.81 28.77 -8.13
C PRO A 161 54.97 28.51 -9.07
N THR A 162 55.02 29.32 -10.14
CA THR A 162 56.22 29.87 -10.80
C THR A 162 57.52 29.43 -10.10
N ALA A 163 58.37 28.59 -10.70
CA ALA A 163 59.24 28.94 -11.82
C ALA A 163 59.67 30.41 -11.78
N GLU A 164 60.54 30.77 -10.85
CA GLU A 164 61.50 31.89 -10.98
C GLU A 164 62.33 32.01 -9.70
N THR A 165 63.57 31.52 -9.72
CA THR A 165 64.74 32.35 -9.41
C THR A 165 66.01 31.64 -9.86
N THR A 166 66.75 32.36 -10.71
CA THR A 166 68.18 32.30 -11.03
C THR A 166 69.09 31.78 -9.93
#